data_AF-A0A7Y8F6E0-F1
#
_entry.id   AF-A0A7Y8F6E0-F1
#
_cell.length_a   1.000
_cell.length_b   1.000
_cell.length_c   1.000
_cell.angle_alpha   90.00
_cell.angle_beta   90.00
_cell.angle_gamma   90.00
#
_symmetry.space_group_name_H-M   'P 1'
#
loop_
_entity.id
_entity.type
_entity.pdbx_description
1 polymer ?
#
loop_
_entity_poly.entity_id
_entity_poly.type
_entity_poly.pdbx_seq_one_letter_code
_entity_poly.pdbx_strand_id
1 'polypeptide(L)'
;MAPYADIAVAVLGALALAWIADLLTGRRGLGGTILVAAVGAGCGAFLAIRVFAVATLSDWTWVVWSMIAAVVCLVAFFLFRSKR
;
A
#
# COMPACT_ATOMS: atom_id res chain seq x y z
N MET A 1 -21.07 -12.86 0.28
CA MET A 1 -20.06 -11.77 0.17
C MET A 1 -19.59 -11.73 -1.28
N ALA A 2 -19.41 -10.55 -1.86
CA ALA A 2 -18.96 -10.45 -3.26
C ALA A 2 -17.57 -11.10 -3.42
N PRO A 3 -17.36 -11.94 -4.44
CA PRO A 3 -16.05 -12.56 -4.68
C PRO A 3 -15.01 -11.46 -4.95
N TYR A 4 -13.79 -11.64 -4.41
CA TYR A 4 -12.63 -10.75 -4.59
C TYR A 4 -12.76 -9.32 -4.01
N ALA A 5 -13.70 -9.11 -3.08
CA ALA A 5 -13.89 -7.81 -2.44
C ALA A 5 -12.63 -7.32 -1.68
N ASP A 6 -11.89 -8.25 -1.08
CA ASP A 6 -10.60 -8.04 -0.42
C ASP A 6 -9.53 -7.49 -1.38
N ILE A 7 -9.41 -8.07 -2.58
CA ILE A 7 -8.50 -7.60 -3.62
C ILE A 7 -8.90 -6.19 -4.07
N ALA A 8 -10.19 -5.97 -4.32
CA ALA A 8 -10.69 -4.66 -4.72
C ALA A 8 -10.39 -3.61 -3.64
N VAL A 9 -10.60 -3.93 -2.36
CA VAL A 9 -10.29 -3.04 -1.24
C VAL A 9 -8.78 -2.80 -1.11
N ALA A 10 -7.93 -3.80 -1.32
CA ALA A 10 -6.48 -3.61 -1.29
C ALA A 10 -6.01 -2.65 -2.41
N VAL A 11 -6.54 -2.81 -3.62
CA VAL A 11 -6.20 -1.94 -4.76
C VAL A 11 -6.72 -0.52 -4.52
N LEU A 12 -8.00 -0.37 -4.18
CA LEU A 12 -8.60 0.94 -3.91
C LEU A 12 -7.95 1.62 -2.71
N GLY A 13 -7.60 0.86 -1.67
CA GLY A 13 -6.89 1.35 -0.50
C GLY A 13 -5.49 1.87 -0.84
N ALA A 14 -4.72 1.13 -1.65
CA ALA A 14 -3.40 1.59 -2.11
C ALA A 14 -3.50 2.88 -2.95
N LEU A 15 -4.49 2.96 -3.85
CA LEU A 15 -4.74 4.17 -4.65
C LEU A 15 -5.17 5.35 -3.78
N ALA A 16 -6.04 5.12 -2.80
CA ALA A 16 -6.47 6.14 -1.85
C ALA A 16 -5.28 6.65 -1.02
N LEU A 17 -4.42 5.76 -0.51
CA LEU A 17 -3.21 6.15 0.22
C LEU A 17 -2.25 6.96 -0.65
N ALA A 18 -2.02 6.54 -1.90
CA ALA A 18 -1.19 7.29 -2.84
C ALA A 18 -1.74 8.69 -3.11
N TRP A 19 -3.06 8.80 -3.27
CA TRP A 19 -3.74 10.07 -3.49
C TRP A 19 -3.65 10.99 -2.27
N ILE A 20 -3.95 10.47 -1.08
CA ILE A 20 -3.83 11.21 0.18
C ILE A 20 -2.39 11.69 0.37
N ALA A 21 -1.39 10.85 0.13
CA ALA A 21 0.00 11.22 0.30
C ALA A 21 0.48 12.27 -0.72
N ASP A 22 -0.03 12.23 -1.96
CA ASP A 22 0.24 13.28 -2.94
C ASP A 22 -0.41 14.62 -2.54
N LEU A 23 -1.65 14.60 -2.05
CA LEU A 23 -2.34 15.79 -1.54
C LEU A 23 -1.61 16.41 -0.34
N LEU A 24 -1.19 15.59 0.63
CA LEU A 24 -0.47 16.04 1.82
C LEU A 24 0.88 16.67 1.50
N THR A 25 1.51 16.28 0.39
CA THR A 25 2.84 16.77 0.01
C THR A 25 2.79 17.89 -1.03
N GLY A 26 1.64 18.11 -1.69
CA GLY A 26 1.38 19.22 -2.60
C GLY A 26 2.13 19.17 -3.93
N ARG A 27 2.80 18.04 -4.26
CA ARG A 27 3.77 17.95 -5.38
C ARG A 27 3.20 17.44 -6.72
N ARG A 28 1.88 17.26 -6.87
CA ARG A 28 1.16 16.84 -8.11
C ARG A 28 1.84 15.67 -8.87
N GLY A 29 2.50 14.78 -8.15
CA GLY A 29 3.39 13.75 -8.69
C GLY A 29 2.82 12.35 -8.55
N LEU A 30 1.53 12.16 -8.88
CA LEU A 30 0.75 10.96 -8.60
C LEU A 30 1.35 9.65 -9.13
N GLY A 31 2.02 9.67 -10.29
CA GLY A 31 2.59 8.44 -10.85
C GLY A 31 3.61 7.77 -9.93
N GLY A 32 4.46 8.56 -9.28
CA GLY A 32 5.45 8.05 -8.33
C GLY A 32 4.82 7.53 -7.04
N THR A 33 3.83 8.25 -6.50
CA THR A 33 3.15 7.84 -5.26
C THR A 33 2.33 6.58 -5.45
N ILE A 34 1.64 6.44 -6.58
CA ILE A 34 0.87 5.24 -6.93
C ILE A 34 1.78 4.03 -7.06
N LEU A 35 2.92 4.17 -7.77
CA LEU A 35 3.88 3.08 -7.91
C LEU A 35 4.41 2.62 -6.55
N VAL A 36 4.82 3.56 -5.69
CA VAL A 36 5.34 3.26 -4.36
C VAL A 36 4.28 2.60 -3.48
N ALA A 37 3.04 3.10 -3.51
CA ALA A 37 1.95 2.52 -2.74
C ALA A 37 1.59 1.11 -3.21
N ALA A 38 1.53 0.88 -4.52
CA ALA A 38 1.21 -0.42 -5.10
C ALA A 38 2.29 -1.47 -4.79
N VAL A 39 3.56 -1.10 -4.94
CA VAL A 39 4.70 -1.97 -4.59
C VAL A 39 4.70 -2.25 -3.09
N GLY A 40 4.55 -1.22 -2.25
CA GLY A 40 4.46 -1.38 -0.80
C GLY A 40 3.31 -2.30 -0.38
N ALA A 41 2.14 -2.14 -0.98
CA ALA A 41 0.99 -3.02 -0.74
C ALA A 41 1.29 -4.48 -1.12
N GLY A 42 1.87 -4.72 -2.30
CA GLY A 42 2.28 -6.06 -2.72
C GLY A 42 3.31 -6.69 -1.77
N CYS A 43 4.29 -5.92 -1.33
CA CYS A 43 5.27 -6.37 -0.34
C CYS A 43 4.62 -6.70 1.01
N GLY A 44 3.66 -5.91 1.48
CA GLY A 44 2.92 -6.15 2.72
C GLY A 44 2.08 -7.43 2.66
N ALA A 45 1.38 -7.67 1.55
CA ALA A 45 0.66 -8.92 1.32
C ALA A 45 1.60 -10.13 1.37
N PHE A 46 2.73 -10.06 0.66
CA PHE A 46 3.73 -11.13 0.64
C PHE A 46 4.30 -11.40 2.03
N LEU A 47 4.64 -10.36 2.78
CA LEU A 47 5.16 -10.46 4.13
C LEU A 47 4.18 -11.19 5.07
N ALA A 48 2.90 -10.79 5.05
CA ALA A 48 1.88 -11.39 5.90
C ALA A 48 1.64 -12.88 5.61
N ILE A 49 1.59 -13.23 4.34
CA ILE A 49 1.23 -14.58 3.89
C ILE A 49 2.42 -15.54 3.93
N ARG A 50 3.59 -15.07 3.46
CA ARG A 50 4.76 -15.94 3.23
C ARG A 50 5.84 -15.82 4.29
N VAL A 51 6.05 -14.63 4.85
CA VAL A 51 7.16 -14.41 5.80
C VAL A 51 6.70 -14.65 7.24
N PHE A 52 5.58 -14.05 7.62
CA PHE A 52 5.04 -14.19 8.97
C PHE A 52 4.03 -15.33 9.11
N ALA A 53 3.45 -15.78 8.00
CA ALA A 53 2.41 -16.82 7.98
C ALA A 53 1.22 -16.50 8.93
N VAL A 54 0.88 -15.21 9.06
CA VAL A 54 -0.21 -14.71 9.93
C VAL A 54 -1.53 -14.49 9.17
N ALA A 55 -1.54 -14.75 7.87
CA ALA A 55 -2.72 -14.57 7.01
C ALA A 55 -2.70 -15.55 5.83
N THR A 56 -3.88 -15.93 5.36
CA THR A 56 -4.09 -16.61 4.08
C THR A 56 -4.74 -15.67 3.06
N LEU A 57 -4.76 -16.02 1.78
CA LEU A 57 -5.46 -15.22 0.75
C LEU A 57 -6.97 -15.12 0.98
N SER A 58 -7.55 -15.97 1.83
CA SER A 58 -8.96 -15.93 2.21
C SER A 58 -9.27 -14.99 3.38
N ASP A 59 -8.23 -14.46 4.05
CA ASP A 59 -8.40 -13.64 5.25
C ASP A 59 -8.32 -12.15 4.94
N TRP A 60 -8.92 -11.29 5.77
CA TRP A 60 -8.76 -9.83 5.62
C TRP A 60 -7.43 -9.30 6.18
N THR A 61 -6.73 -10.11 6.98
CA THR A 61 -5.50 -9.71 7.66
C THR A 61 -4.39 -9.29 6.69
N TRP A 62 -4.26 -9.94 5.53
CA TRP A 62 -3.24 -9.58 4.54
C TRP A 62 -3.50 -8.19 3.92
N VAL A 63 -4.76 -7.75 3.85
CA VAL A 63 -5.14 -6.41 3.37
C VAL A 63 -4.61 -5.35 4.32
N VAL A 64 -4.73 -5.57 5.64
CA VAL A 64 -4.21 -4.65 6.65
C VAL A 64 -2.69 -4.52 6.54
N TRP A 65 -1.97 -5.63 6.40
CA TRP A 65 -0.51 -5.61 6.21
C TRP A 65 -0.10 -4.93 4.90
N SER A 66 -0.87 -5.09 3.83
CA SER A 66 -0.68 -4.36 2.58
C SER A 66 -0.76 -2.85 2.82
N MET A 67 -1.77 -2.38 3.56
CA MET A 67 -1.93 -0.95 3.84
C MET A 67 -0.80 -0.40 4.71
N ILE A 68 -0.40 -1.13 5.76
CA ILE A 68 0.72 -0.73 6.62
C ILE A 68 2.00 -0.59 5.80
N ALA A 69 2.33 -1.59 4.99
CA ALA A 69 3.54 -1.56 4.18
C ALA A 69 3.51 -0.43 3.13
N ALA A 70 2.36 -0.19 2.49
CA ALA A 70 2.18 0.94 1.57
C ALA A 70 2.45 2.29 2.26
N VAL A 71 1.91 2.49 3.48
CA VAL A 71 2.17 3.70 4.27
C VAL A 71 3.66 3.84 4.59
N VAL A 72 4.32 2.78 5.04
CA VAL A 72 5.76 2.79 5.35
C VAL A 72 6.59 3.16 4.12
N CYS A 73 6.30 2.56 2.96
CA CYS A 73 6.98 2.87 1.71
C CYS A 73 6.75 4.32 1.25
N LEU A 74 5.53 4.85 1.37
CA LEU A 74 5.24 6.24 1.05
C LEU A 74 5.98 7.21 1.97
N VAL A 75 6.00 6.94 3.28
CA VAL A 75 6.76 7.73 4.24
C VAL A 75 8.25 7.74 3.88
N ALA A 76 8.83 6.57 3.63
CA ALA A 76 10.23 6.46 3.21
C ALA A 76 10.50 7.22 1.90
N PHE A 77 9.62 7.07 0.90
CA PHE A 77 9.74 7.77 -0.37
C PHE A 77 9.81 9.28 -0.20
N PHE A 78 8.92 9.87 0.59
CA PHE A 78 8.94 11.32 0.80
C PHE A 78 10.11 11.79 1.66
N LEU A 79 10.50 11.00 2.67
CA LEU A 79 11.64 11.30 3.53
C LEU A 79 12.94 11.39 2.71
N PHE A 80 13.17 10.45 1.78
CA PHE A 80 14.37 10.47 0.94
C PHE A 80 14.24 11.35 -0.31
N ARG A 81 13.03 11.56 -0.83
CA ARG A 81 12.81 12.48 -1.95
C ARG A 81 13.06 13.94 -1.57
N SER A 82 12.83 14.34 -0.33
CA SER A 82 13.10 15.72 0.11
C SER A 82 14.59 16.05 0.23
N LYS A 83 15.47 15.05 0.19
CA LYS A 83 16.94 15.23 0.26
C LYS A 83 17.60 15.36 -1.11
N ARG A 84 16.86 15.15 -2.21
CA ARG A 84 17.31 15.30 -3.60
C ARG A 84 16.72 16.58 -4.17
#